data_AF-A0A256XJP8-F1
#
_entry.id   AF-A0A256XJP8-F1
#
_cell.length_a   1.000
_cell.length_b   1.000
_cell.length_c   1.000
_cell.angle_alpha   90.00
_cell.angle_beta   90.00
_cell.angle_gamma   90.00
#
_symmetry.space_group_name_H-M   'P 1'
#
loop_
_entity.id
_entity.type
_entity.pdbx_description
1 polymer ?
#
loop_
_entity_poly.entity_id
_entity_poly.type
_entity_poly.pdbx_seq_one_letter_code
_entity_poly.pdbx_strand_id
1 'polypeptide(L)'
;MKQLTIGIFHDNSLAEELGKKATESDMVLYHRKLDDSIYSFIHPVDDKLTVKTQILGIIDAAILSAENITPSFGETLLMIDAMKLKYGFIVVPAFSDTSSIKEMIKDTSLNHFEIIERDVHKIMEKIQEINLNKDHDLPAIVTIDHSFPVKGIGEVVLGFIKQGTIHTHDKLNILPNKKEIIVRSIQMMDKDEKEAAAGSRVGLAIKGAHIDELVRGRFLCKPRENFM
;
A
#
# COMPACT_ATOMS: atom_id res chain seq x y z
N MET A 1 13.29 -3.34 11.01
CA MET A 1 11.83 -3.52 11.13
C MET A 1 11.25 -3.70 9.73
N LYS A 2 10.67 -4.86 9.42
CA LYS A 2 10.12 -5.15 8.08
C LYS A 2 8.74 -4.53 7.93
N GLN A 3 8.48 -3.87 6.81
CA GLN A 3 7.20 -3.21 6.56
C GLN A 3 6.68 -3.57 5.18
N LEU A 4 5.53 -4.24 5.14
CA LEU A 4 4.91 -4.69 3.90
C LEU A 4 3.49 -4.14 3.78
N THR A 5 3.15 -3.68 2.59
CA THR A 5 1.79 -3.29 2.23
C THR A 5 1.24 -4.26 1.19
N ILE A 6 0.16 -4.96 1.50
CA ILE A 6 -0.42 -6.02 0.69
C ILE A 6 -1.80 -5.57 0.21
N GLY A 7 -2.00 -5.59 -1.11
CA GLY A 7 -3.31 -5.37 -1.72
C GLY A 7 -4.09 -6.67 -1.76
N ILE A 8 -5.33 -6.67 -1.28
CA ILE A 8 -6.23 -7.83 -1.33
C ILE A 8 -7.37 -7.49 -2.27
N PHE A 9 -7.60 -8.35 -3.25
CA PHE A 9 -8.62 -8.18 -4.27
C PHE A 9 -9.54 -9.39 -4.33
N HIS A 10 -10.83 -9.13 -4.55
CA HIS A 10 -11.90 -10.13 -4.67
C HIS A 10 -12.17 -10.95 -3.39
N ASP A 11 -11.74 -10.44 -2.24
CA ASP A 11 -11.90 -11.10 -0.94
C ASP A 11 -11.72 -10.12 0.23
N ASN A 12 -12.77 -9.35 0.50
CA ASN A 12 -12.71 -8.28 1.49
C ASN A 12 -12.58 -8.82 2.93
N SER A 13 -13.15 -10.00 3.22
CA SER A 13 -13.11 -10.58 4.58
C SER A 13 -11.68 -10.98 4.97
N LEU A 14 -10.84 -11.38 4.00
CA LEU A 14 -9.47 -11.77 4.27
C LEU A 14 -8.67 -10.64 4.95
N ALA A 15 -8.88 -9.38 4.56
CA ALA A 15 -8.19 -8.26 5.19
C ALA A 15 -8.55 -8.11 6.68
N GLU A 16 -9.83 -8.34 7.03
CA GLU A 16 -10.35 -8.30 8.40
C GLU A 16 -9.83 -9.47 9.24
N GLU A 17 -9.72 -10.66 8.65
CA GLU A 17 -9.15 -11.82 9.32
C GLU A 17 -7.63 -11.69 9.54
N LEU A 18 -6.93 -10.96 8.67
CA LEU A 18 -5.48 -10.79 8.72
C LEU A 18 -5.02 -9.67 9.67
N GLY A 19 -5.87 -8.68 10.00
CA GLY A 19 -5.43 -7.51 10.75
C GLY A 19 -6.54 -6.73 11.47
N LYS A 20 -6.14 -5.68 12.19
CA LYS A 20 -7.07 -4.76 12.85
C LYS A 20 -7.40 -3.60 11.94
N LYS A 21 -8.70 -3.25 11.86
CA LYS A 21 -9.18 -2.12 11.05
C LYS A 21 -8.50 -0.81 11.49
N ALA A 22 -8.09 -0.01 10.51
CA ALA A 22 -7.37 1.24 10.71
C ALA A 22 -8.13 2.44 10.12
N THR A 23 -8.03 2.63 8.81
CA THR A 23 -8.68 3.74 8.10
C THR A 23 -9.66 3.19 7.09
N GLU A 24 -10.80 3.83 6.94
CA GLU A 24 -11.86 3.43 6.01
C GLU A 24 -12.30 4.63 5.17
N SER A 25 -12.42 4.40 3.87
CA SER A 25 -12.85 5.36 2.86
C SER A 25 -13.47 4.58 1.68
N ASP A 26 -13.13 4.90 0.43
CA ASP A 26 -13.37 4.05 -0.73
C ASP A 26 -12.40 2.84 -0.80
N MET A 27 -11.35 2.84 0.03
CA MET A 27 -10.53 1.68 0.36
C MET A 27 -10.44 1.53 1.89
N VAL A 28 -10.30 0.29 2.36
CA VAL A 28 -10.17 -0.03 3.79
C VAL A 28 -8.79 -0.56 4.07
N LEU A 29 -8.19 -0.06 5.15
CA LEU A 29 -6.87 -0.45 5.61
C LEU A 29 -6.96 -1.19 6.93
N TYR A 30 -6.22 -2.28 7.02
CA TYR A 30 -6.01 -3.07 8.22
C TYR A 30 -4.51 -3.13 8.51
N HIS A 31 -4.13 -3.20 9.77
CA HIS A 31 -2.73 -3.38 10.17
C HIS A 31 -2.58 -4.57 11.12
N ARG A 32 -1.44 -5.24 11.02
CA ARG A 32 -1.01 -6.26 11.98
C ARG A 32 0.46 -6.06 12.30
N LYS A 33 0.77 -5.97 13.58
CA LYS A 33 2.14 -6.07 14.09
C LYS A 33 2.40 -7.51 14.49
N LEU A 34 3.49 -8.09 13.99
CA LEU A 34 3.99 -9.41 14.38
C LEU A 34 5.50 -9.26 14.59
N ASP A 35 5.96 -9.53 15.81
CA ASP A 35 7.34 -9.28 16.24
C ASP A 35 7.80 -7.84 15.88
N ASP A 36 8.89 -7.72 15.11
CA ASP A 36 9.45 -6.47 14.58
C ASP A 36 9.01 -6.18 13.13
N SER A 37 7.86 -6.71 12.72
CA SER A 37 7.28 -6.51 11.40
C SER A 37 5.90 -5.87 11.47
N ILE A 38 5.63 -4.97 10.52
CA ILE A 38 4.32 -4.33 10.33
C ILE A 38 3.80 -4.74 8.95
N TYR A 39 2.59 -5.28 8.93
CA TYR A 39 1.86 -5.63 7.72
C TYR A 39 0.65 -4.72 7.61
N SER A 40 0.49 -4.07 6.47
CA SER A 40 -0.70 -3.31 6.11
C SER A 40 -1.44 -4.06 5.03
N PHE A 41 -2.74 -4.27 5.21
CA PHE A 41 -3.62 -4.91 4.22
C PHE A 41 -4.61 -3.87 3.72
N ILE A 42 -4.76 -3.79 2.40
CA ILE A 42 -5.63 -2.80 1.75
C ILE A 42 -6.54 -3.51 0.77
N HIS A 43 -7.84 -3.29 0.86
CA HIS A 43 -8.78 -3.73 -0.16
C HIS A 43 -9.70 -2.58 -0.56
N PRO A 44 -10.21 -2.58 -1.80
CA PRO A 44 -11.20 -1.60 -2.22
C PRO A 44 -12.56 -1.90 -1.56
N VAL A 45 -13.35 -0.87 -1.25
CA VAL A 45 -14.73 -1.06 -0.73
C VAL A 45 -15.65 -1.55 -1.85
N ASP A 46 -15.57 -0.89 -2.99
CA ASP A 46 -16.33 -1.23 -4.20
C ASP A 46 -15.39 -1.74 -5.29
N ASP A 47 -15.96 -2.42 -6.29
CA ASP A 47 -15.25 -2.97 -7.43
C ASP A 47 -14.87 -1.91 -8.49
N LYS A 48 -14.32 -0.77 -8.05
CA LYS A 48 -13.98 0.37 -8.91
C LYS A 48 -12.53 0.28 -9.38
N LEU A 49 -12.33 0.29 -10.69
CA LEU A 49 -11.00 0.30 -11.33
C LEU A 49 -10.10 1.42 -10.77
N THR A 50 -10.63 2.63 -10.57
CA THR A 50 -9.86 3.77 -10.05
C THR A 50 -9.26 3.49 -8.68
N VAL A 51 -10.00 2.85 -7.78
CA VAL A 51 -9.55 2.52 -6.43
C VAL A 51 -8.53 1.39 -6.48
N LYS A 52 -8.80 0.34 -7.27
CA LYS A 52 -7.83 -0.75 -7.50
C LYS A 52 -6.50 -0.22 -8.01
N THR A 53 -6.50 0.70 -8.98
CA THR A 53 -5.26 1.32 -9.51
C THR A 53 -4.52 2.12 -8.42
N GLN A 54 -5.24 2.85 -7.58
CA GLN A 54 -4.63 3.56 -6.45
C GLN A 54 -3.96 2.59 -5.46
N ILE A 55 -4.64 1.49 -5.11
CA ILE A 55 -4.09 0.46 -4.22
C ILE A 55 -2.85 -0.18 -4.86
N LEU A 56 -2.93 -0.60 -6.12
CA LEU A 56 -1.79 -1.16 -6.87
C LEU A 56 -0.60 -0.21 -6.93
N GLY A 57 -0.87 1.09 -7.05
CA GLY A 57 0.15 2.13 -7.02
C GLY A 57 0.87 2.25 -5.68
N ILE A 58 0.36 1.66 -4.60
CA ILE A 58 0.89 1.77 -3.22
C ILE A 58 1.52 0.46 -2.73
N ILE A 59 0.92 -0.68 -3.04
CA ILE A 59 1.28 -1.99 -2.46
C ILE A 59 2.66 -2.50 -2.89
N ASP A 60 3.17 -3.42 -2.09
CA ASP A 60 4.40 -4.18 -2.34
C ASP A 60 4.12 -5.58 -2.92
N ALA A 61 2.97 -6.16 -2.56
CA ALA A 61 2.52 -7.47 -3.02
C ALA A 61 1.00 -7.50 -3.18
N ALA A 62 0.49 -8.37 -4.05
CA ALA A 62 -0.95 -8.55 -4.27
C ALA A 62 -1.41 -9.96 -3.88
N ILE A 63 -2.59 -10.03 -3.27
CA ILE A 63 -3.36 -11.26 -3.11
C ILE A 63 -4.59 -11.12 -4.00
N LEU A 64 -4.69 -12.03 -4.97
CA LEU A 64 -5.83 -12.11 -5.87
C LEU A 64 -6.65 -13.35 -5.53
N SER A 65 -7.84 -13.17 -4.95
CA SER A 65 -8.74 -14.29 -4.68
C SER A 65 -9.46 -14.73 -5.95
N ALA A 66 -9.36 -16.02 -6.26
CA ALA A 66 -10.02 -16.68 -7.37
C ALA A 66 -11.21 -17.53 -6.88
N GLU A 67 -11.89 -17.09 -5.82
CA GLU A 67 -13.15 -17.71 -5.38
C GLU A 67 -14.23 -17.66 -6.48
N ASN A 68 -14.32 -16.52 -7.18
CA ASN A 68 -15.23 -16.32 -8.29
C ASN A 68 -14.48 -15.72 -9.50
N ILE A 69 -14.34 -16.49 -10.58
CA ILE A 69 -13.70 -16.01 -11.82
C ILE A 69 -14.73 -15.26 -12.65
N THR A 70 -14.77 -13.94 -12.50
CA THR A 70 -15.67 -13.02 -13.20
C THR A 70 -14.90 -12.14 -14.20
N PRO A 71 -15.57 -11.36 -15.07
CA PRO A 71 -14.88 -10.35 -15.89
C PRO A 71 -14.04 -9.38 -15.05
N SER A 72 -14.53 -8.97 -13.88
CA SER A 72 -13.79 -8.10 -12.96
C SER A 72 -12.55 -8.78 -12.35
N PHE A 73 -12.57 -10.09 -12.13
CA PHE A 73 -11.37 -10.85 -11.79
C PHE A 73 -10.31 -10.71 -12.89
N GLY A 74 -10.71 -10.90 -14.15
CA GLY A 74 -9.84 -10.70 -15.31
C GLY A 74 -9.29 -9.28 -15.42
N GLU A 75 -10.10 -8.25 -15.17
CA GLU A 75 -9.65 -6.86 -15.12
C GLU A 75 -8.57 -6.66 -14.04
N THR A 76 -8.80 -7.13 -12.81
CA THR A 76 -7.81 -7.01 -11.73
C THR A 76 -6.52 -7.76 -12.09
N LEU A 77 -6.61 -8.95 -12.68
CA LEU A 77 -5.46 -9.73 -13.14
C LEU A 77 -4.63 -8.92 -14.16
N LEU A 78 -5.27 -8.32 -15.17
CA LEU A 78 -4.60 -7.49 -16.17
C LEU A 78 -3.99 -6.22 -15.55
N MET A 79 -4.63 -5.64 -14.53
CA MET A 79 -4.06 -4.50 -13.81
C MET A 79 -2.80 -4.90 -13.04
N ILE A 80 -2.79 -6.06 -12.37
CA ILE A 80 -1.60 -6.59 -11.69
C ILE A 80 -0.48 -6.88 -12.70
N ASP A 81 -0.82 -7.47 -13.84
CA ASP A 81 0.12 -7.74 -14.94
C ASP A 81 0.78 -6.44 -15.45
N ALA A 82 -0.02 -5.41 -15.69
CA ALA A 82 0.47 -4.11 -16.13
C ALA A 82 1.42 -3.45 -15.12
N MET A 83 1.21 -3.67 -13.82
CA MET A 83 2.07 -3.16 -12.74
C MET A 83 3.35 -3.97 -12.55
N LYS A 84 3.42 -5.19 -13.11
CA LYS A 84 4.57 -6.10 -13.01
C LYS A 84 5.02 -6.32 -11.57
N LEU A 85 4.05 -6.54 -10.68
CA LEU A 85 4.35 -6.83 -9.27
C LEU A 85 5.20 -8.09 -9.18
N LYS A 86 6.29 -7.98 -8.42
CA LYS A 86 7.27 -9.08 -8.23
C LYS A 86 6.82 -10.12 -7.20
N TYR A 87 5.85 -9.76 -6.36
CA TYR A 87 5.41 -10.58 -5.25
C TYR A 87 3.89 -10.61 -5.21
N GLY A 88 3.35 -11.79 -5.00
CA GLY A 88 1.92 -11.97 -4.82
C GLY A 88 1.52 -13.44 -4.85
N PHE A 89 0.25 -13.66 -4.54
CA PHE A 89 -0.35 -14.98 -4.41
C PHE A 89 -1.72 -14.97 -5.07
N ILE A 90 -2.09 -16.10 -5.66
CA ILE A 90 -3.48 -16.36 -6.04
C ILE A 90 -4.07 -17.29 -5.00
N VAL A 91 -5.18 -16.87 -4.41
CA VAL A 91 -5.84 -17.62 -3.34
C VAL A 91 -7.08 -18.30 -3.89
N VAL A 92 -7.22 -19.60 -3.63
CA VAL A 92 -8.35 -20.42 -4.12
C VAL A 92 -9.07 -21.11 -2.96
N PRO A 93 -10.37 -21.46 -3.12
CA PRO A 93 -11.04 -22.34 -2.16
C PRO A 93 -10.29 -23.68 -1.99
N ALA A 94 -10.41 -24.30 -0.82
CA ALA A 94 -9.79 -25.60 -0.56
C ALA A 94 -10.21 -26.65 -1.60
N PHE A 95 -9.26 -27.50 -2.01
CA PHE A 95 -9.47 -28.56 -3.01
C PHE A 95 -9.91 -28.08 -4.41
N SER A 96 -9.69 -26.81 -4.77
CA SER A 96 -10.02 -26.29 -6.11
C SER A 96 -9.11 -26.86 -7.20
N ASP A 97 -9.66 -27.11 -8.39
CA ASP A 97 -8.87 -27.34 -9.60
C ASP A 97 -8.23 -26.01 -10.04
N THR A 98 -6.90 -26.00 -10.15
CA THR A 98 -6.10 -24.80 -10.47
C THR A 98 -5.70 -24.72 -11.95
N SER A 99 -6.08 -25.71 -12.77
CA SER A 99 -5.63 -25.83 -14.16
C SER A 99 -6.01 -24.62 -15.01
N SER A 100 -7.26 -24.16 -14.91
CA SER A 100 -7.75 -22.97 -15.63
C SER A 100 -7.02 -21.69 -15.22
N ILE A 101 -6.76 -21.51 -13.91
CA ILE A 101 -6.05 -20.33 -13.39
C ILE A 101 -4.61 -20.33 -13.90
N LYS A 102 -3.93 -21.48 -13.86
CA LYS A 102 -2.57 -21.64 -14.37
C LYS A 102 -2.46 -21.27 -15.83
N GLU A 103 -3.41 -21.70 -16.66
CA GLU A 103 -3.43 -21.34 -18.08
C GLU A 103 -3.70 -19.84 -18.27
N MET A 104 -4.60 -19.24 -17.49
CA MET A 104 -4.90 -17.79 -17.57
C MET A 104 -3.69 -16.90 -17.26
N ILE A 105 -2.84 -17.28 -16.29
CA ILE A 105 -1.71 -16.44 -15.85
C ILE A 105 -0.39 -16.73 -16.58
N LYS A 106 -0.33 -17.83 -17.35
CA LYS A 106 0.89 -18.38 -17.95
C LYS A 106 1.73 -17.35 -18.71
N ASP A 107 1.08 -16.53 -19.54
CA ASP A 107 1.73 -15.52 -20.40
C ASP A 107 1.68 -14.10 -19.80
N THR A 108 1.47 -14.00 -18.48
CA THR A 108 1.39 -12.72 -17.74
C THR A 108 2.54 -12.63 -16.74
N SER A 109 2.73 -11.44 -16.17
CA SER A 109 3.64 -11.22 -15.06
C SER A 109 3.25 -12.01 -13.81
N LEU A 110 2.04 -12.57 -13.72
CA LEU A 110 1.60 -13.36 -12.56
C LEU A 110 1.99 -14.84 -12.66
N ASN A 111 2.66 -15.28 -13.74
CA ASN A 111 3.02 -16.70 -13.93
C ASN A 111 3.87 -17.33 -12.82
N HIS A 112 4.51 -16.50 -11.99
CA HIS A 112 5.33 -16.90 -10.84
C HIS A 112 4.60 -16.77 -9.50
N PHE A 113 3.35 -16.30 -9.50
CA PHE A 113 2.56 -16.21 -8.28
C PHE A 113 2.19 -17.63 -7.83
N GLU A 114 2.46 -17.94 -6.58
CA GLU A 114 2.03 -19.21 -6.00
C GLU A 114 0.50 -19.23 -5.90
N ILE A 115 -0.11 -20.38 -6.25
CA ILE A 115 -1.54 -20.63 -6.05
C ILE A 115 -1.68 -21.41 -4.75
N ILE A 116 -2.33 -20.81 -3.75
CA ILE A 116 -2.47 -21.37 -2.41
C ILE A 116 -3.94 -21.40 -1.98
N GLU A 117 -4.26 -22.31 -1.06
CA GLU A 117 -5.61 -22.38 -0.50
C GLU A 117 -5.92 -21.16 0.37
N ARG A 118 -7.19 -20.79 0.44
CA ARG A 118 -7.70 -19.72 1.31
C ARG A 118 -7.66 -20.16 2.77
N ASP A 119 -6.48 -20.04 3.35
CA ASP A 119 -6.18 -20.32 4.74
C ASP A 119 -5.33 -19.17 5.31
N VAL A 120 -5.85 -18.50 6.34
CA VAL A 120 -5.22 -17.32 6.95
C VAL A 120 -3.82 -17.62 7.48
N HIS A 121 -3.59 -18.82 8.02
CA HIS A 121 -2.30 -19.21 8.55
C HIS A 121 -1.27 -19.41 7.44
N LYS A 122 -1.61 -20.19 6.41
CA LYS A 122 -0.75 -20.41 5.23
C LYS A 122 -0.45 -19.10 4.48
N ILE A 123 -1.46 -18.26 4.29
CA ILE A 123 -1.31 -16.95 3.65
C ILE A 123 -0.33 -16.08 4.46
N MET A 124 -0.49 -16.01 5.78
CA MET A 124 0.42 -15.24 6.63
C MET A 124 1.85 -15.80 6.65
N GLU A 125 2.04 -17.11 6.60
CA GLU A 125 3.35 -17.74 6.46
C GLU A 125 4.02 -17.28 5.16
N LYS A 126 3.31 -17.35 4.04
CA LYS A 126 3.80 -16.89 2.74
C LYS A 126 4.10 -15.40 2.68
N ILE A 127 3.28 -14.55 3.31
CA ILE A 127 3.57 -13.11 3.43
C ILE A 127 4.85 -12.86 4.26
N GLN A 128 5.11 -13.67 5.28
CA GLN A 128 6.32 -13.56 6.10
C GLN A 128 7.59 -13.94 5.32
N GLU A 129 7.50 -14.81 4.31
CA GLU A 129 8.62 -15.19 3.43
C GLU A 129 9.05 -14.07 2.48
N ILE A 130 8.16 -13.10 2.16
CA ILE A 130 8.45 -12.01 1.22
C ILE A 130 9.56 -11.11 1.75
N ASN A 131 10.77 -11.19 1.20
CA ASN A 131 11.88 -10.31 1.56
C ASN A 131 12.11 -9.25 0.50
N LEU A 132 11.77 -8.01 0.84
CA LEU A 132 11.94 -6.84 -0.01
C LEU A 132 13.11 -6.00 0.48
N ASN A 133 14.04 -5.73 -0.43
CA ASN A 133 15.00 -4.66 -0.25
C ASN A 133 14.33 -3.36 -0.70
N LYS A 134 14.05 -2.47 0.26
CA LYS A 134 13.50 -1.15 -0.05
C LYS A 134 14.63 -0.13 -0.12
N ASP A 135 14.52 0.76 -1.10
CA ASP A 135 15.56 1.75 -1.37
C ASP A 135 15.49 2.90 -0.38
N HIS A 136 16.17 2.75 0.76
CA HIS A 136 16.21 3.75 1.84
C HIS A 136 17.10 4.96 1.52
N ASP A 137 18.08 4.79 0.63
CA ASP A 137 19.04 5.85 0.26
C ASP A 137 18.53 6.73 -0.89
N LEU A 138 17.43 6.34 -1.54
CA LEU A 138 16.78 7.19 -2.52
C LEU A 138 16.09 8.38 -1.84
N PRO A 139 15.96 9.52 -2.53
CA PRO A 139 15.19 10.65 -2.02
C PRO A 139 13.73 10.28 -1.79
N ALA A 140 13.23 10.72 -0.64
CA ALA A 140 11.96 10.27 -0.14
C ALA A 140 10.80 10.68 -1.07
N ILE A 141 9.89 9.73 -1.28
CA ILE A 141 8.60 9.96 -1.95
C ILE A 141 7.51 9.40 -1.04
N VAL A 142 6.56 10.25 -0.65
CA VAL A 142 5.39 9.90 0.13
C VAL A 142 4.15 10.10 -0.73
N THR A 143 3.34 9.06 -0.86
CA THR A 143 2.01 9.13 -1.48
C THR A 143 1.00 9.62 -0.44
N ILE A 144 0.04 10.45 -0.84
CA ILE A 144 -1.05 10.86 0.05
C ILE A 144 -2.26 9.97 -0.19
N ASP A 145 -2.76 9.31 0.87
CA ASP A 145 -4.01 8.54 0.86
C ASP A 145 -5.18 9.33 1.46
N HIS A 146 -4.93 10.06 2.55
CA HIS A 146 -5.90 10.93 3.21
C HIS A 146 -5.24 12.21 3.72
N SER A 147 -6.05 13.23 3.92
CA SER A 147 -5.62 14.42 4.64
C SER A 147 -6.81 15.02 5.38
N PHE A 148 -6.55 15.57 6.56
CA PHE A 148 -7.55 16.32 7.34
C PHE A 148 -6.89 17.31 8.30
N PRO A 149 -7.57 18.42 8.66
CA PRO A 149 -7.11 19.31 9.70
C PRO A 149 -7.34 18.70 11.08
N VAL A 150 -6.38 18.86 12.00
CA VAL A 150 -6.50 18.47 13.41
C VAL A 150 -6.31 19.70 14.30
N LYS A 151 -7.29 19.99 15.17
CA LYS A 151 -7.25 21.16 16.05
C LYS A 151 -6.00 21.14 16.95
N GLY A 152 -5.23 22.24 16.94
CA GLY A 152 -4.00 22.37 17.73
C GLY A 152 -2.76 21.71 17.12
N ILE A 153 -2.94 20.74 16.21
CA ILE A 153 -1.85 20.14 15.45
C ILE A 153 -1.68 20.89 14.12
N GLY A 154 -2.74 21.11 13.34
CA GLY A 154 -2.74 21.73 12.01
C GLY A 154 -3.10 20.72 10.92
N GLU A 155 -2.62 20.91 9.70
CA GLU A 155 -2.89 19.97 8.60
C GLU A 155 -2.15 18.65 8.81
N VAL A 156 -2.87 17.54 8.73
CA VAL A 156 -2.34 16.19 8.84
C VAL A 156 -2.58 15.44 7.55
N VAL A 157 -1.56 14.72 7.08
CA VAL A 157 -1.67 13.80 5.95
C VAL A 157 -1.40 12.37 6.41
N LEU A 158 -2.14 11.42 5.86
CA LEU A 158 -1.85 10.00 5.95
C LEU A 158 -1.35 9.51 4.58
N GLY A 159 -0.34 8.66 4.60
CA GLY A 159 0.29 8.25 3.36
C GLY A 159 1.31 7.13 3.51
N PHE A 160 1.83 6.67 2.37
CA PHE A 160 2.86 5.63 2.33
C PHE A 160 4.16 6.17 1.77
N ILE A 161 5.27 5.88 2.46
CA ILE A 161 6.61 6.16 1.98
C ILE A 161 6.97 5.10 0.95
N LYS A 162 7.11 5.49 -0.31
CA LYS A 162 7.41 4.58 -1.42
C LYS A 162 8.90 4.25 -1.53
N GLN A 163 9.73 5.24 -1.25
CA GLN A 163 11.19 5.13 -1.26
C GLN A 163 11.76 6.17 -0.31
N GLY A 164 13.01 5.98 0.08
CA GLY A 164 13.76 6.88 0.94
C GLY A 164 13.35 6.87 2.40
N THR A 165 13.89 7.84 3.12
CA THR A 165 13.63 8.09 4.54
C THR A 165 13.31 9.56 4.77
N ILE A 166 12.27 9.82 5.56
CA ILE A 166 11.88 11.16 6.02
C ILE A 166 12.21 11.29 7.51
N HIS A 167 12.55 12.51 7.93
CA HIS A 167 12.83 12.86 9.31
C HIS A 167 11.92 14.01 9.75
N THR A 168 11.70 14.13 11.05
CA THR A 168 11.07 15.35 11.57
C THR A 168 11.88 16.58 11.17
N HIS A 169 11.18 17.67 10.89
CA HIS A 169 11.74 18.93 10.37
C HIS A 169 12.27 18.88 8.94
N ASP A 170 12.14 17.75 8.22
CA ASP A 170 12.43 17.73 6.78
C ASP A 170 11.55 18.72 6.01
N LYS A 171 12.17 19.36 5.02
CA LYS A 171 11.48 20.12 3.98
C LYS A 171 11.14 19.21 2.82
N LEU A 172 9.89 19.21 2.40
CA LEU A 172 9.39 18.44 1.26
C LEU A 172 8.65 19.36 0.28
N ASN A 173 8.54 18.94 -0.97
CA ASN A 173 7.73 19.60 -1.98
C ASN A 173 6.47 18.78 -2.25
N ILE A 174 5.34 19.46 -2.35
CA ILE A 174 4.11 18.89 -2.89
C ILE A 174 4.25 18.85 -4.42
N LEU A 175 4.04 17.69 -5.04
CA LEU A 175 3.97 17.56 -6.50
C LEU A 175 2.50 17.56 -6.96
N PRO A 176 2.20 18.15 -8.14
CA PRO A 176 3.14 18.68 -9.14
C PRO A 176 3.52 20.17 -8.97
N ASN A 177 2.87 20.91 -8.06
CA ASN A 177 3.01 22.36 -7.93
C ASN A 177 4.32 22.84 -7.27
N LYS A 178 5.15 21.91 -6.76
CA LYS A 178 6.45 22.15 -6.11
C LYS A 178 6.39 23.11 -4.92
N LYS A 179 5.26 23.18 -4.23
CA LYS A 179 5.12 24.01 -3.02
C LYS A 179 5.90 23.38 -1.87
N GLU A 180 6.77 24.15 -1.22
CA GLU A 180 7.54 23.69 -0.06
C GLU A 180 6.63 23.58 1.18
N ILE A 181 6.82 22.51 1.93
CA ILE A 181 6.21 22.23 3.22
C ILE A 181 7.27 21.75 4.21
N ILE A 182 6.95 21.80 5.51
CA ILE A 182 7.79 21.30 6.59
C ILE A 182 7.05 20.19 7.34
N VAL A 183 7.72 19.05 7.53
CA VAL A 183 7.26 17.96 8.40
C VAL A 183 7.48 18.36 9.86
N ARG A 184 6.41 18.53 10.64
CA ARG A 184 6.50 18.90 12.07
C ARG A 184 6.62 17.70 12.98
N SER A 185 5.86 16.65 12.70
CA SER A 185 5.93 15.37 13.41
C SER A 185 5.61 14.23 12.45
N ILE A 186 6.10 13.04 12.80
CA ILE A 186 5.84 11.78 12.10
C ILE A 186 5.20 10.84 13.11
N GLN A 187 4.13 10.18 12.71
CA GLN A 187 3.48 9.12 13.48
C GLN A 187 3.39 7.84 12.67
N MET A 188 3.65 6.72 13.32
CA MET A 188 3.50 5.38 12.77
C MET A 188 2.90 4.47 13.85
N MET A 189 1.80 3.77 13.53
CA MET A 189 1.11 2.88 14.48
C MET A 189 0.78 3.57 15.81
N ASP A 190 0.23 4.79 15.74
CA ASP A 190 -0.16 5.63 16.89
C ASP A 190 1.01 6.03 17.82
N LYS A 191 2.26 5.95 17.33
CA LYS A 191 3.46 6.38 18.04
C LYS A 191 4.19 7.48 17.30
N ASP A 192 4.68 8.46 18.04
CA ASP A 192 5.55 9.50 17.51
C ASP A 192 6.92 8.92 17.19
N GLU A 193 7.41 9.20 15.99
CA GLU A 193 8.69 8.73 15.48
C GLU A 193 9.53 9.92 15.01
N LYS A 194 10.86 9.79 15.10
CA LYS A 194 11.80 10.82 14.60
C LYS A 194 12.08 10.68 13.11
N GLU A 195 11.95 9.46 12.60
CA GLU A 195 12.18 9.12 11.21
C GLU A 195 11.23 8.00 10.79
N ALA A 196 10.96 7.92 9.49
CA ALA A 196 10.23 6.81 8.90
C ALA A 196 10.78 6.52 7.51
N ALA A 197 10.84 5.24 7.17
CA ALA A 197 11.51 4.77 5.96
C ALA A 197 10.52 4.11 4.99
N ALA A 198 10.97 3.87 3.76
CA ALA A 198 10.23 3.19 2.72
C ALA A 198 9.46 1.96 3.22
N GLY A 199 8.18 1.87 2.86
CA GLY A 199 7.24 0.86 3.31
C GLY A 199 6.37 1.26 4.49
N SER A 200 6.73 2.31 5.22
CA SER A 200 5.89 2.85 6.29
C SER A 200 4.63 3.52 5.76
N ARG A 201 3.50 3.20 6.38
CA ARG A 201 2.35 4.11 6.42
C ARG A 201 2.56 5.09 7.56
N VAL A 202 2.49 6.39 7.26
CA VAL A 202 2.81 7.47 8.18
C VAL A 202 1.67 8.47 8.28
N GLY A 203 1.47 9.03 9.47
CA GLY A 203 0.78 10.29 9.68
C GLY A 203 1.78 11.42 9.80
N LEU A 204 1.66 12.47 9.00
CA LEU A 204 2.56 13.62 9.03
C LEU A 204 1.78 14.87 9.38
N ALA A 205 2.18 15.56 10.45
CA ALA A 205 1.72 16.92 10.70
C ALA A 205 2.54 17.88 9.86
N ILE A 206 1.89 18.61 8.96
CA ILE A 206 2.54 19.45 7.96
C ILE A 206 2.35 20.93 8.31
N LYS A 207 3.33 21.76 7.93
CA LYS A 207 3.22 23.23 7.91
C LYS A 207 3.53 23.74 6.50
N GLY A 208 2.78 24.74 6.04
CA GLY A 208 3.07 25.45 4.78
C GLY A 208 2.10 25.16 3.63
N ALA A 209 1.11 24.30 3.84
CA ALA A 209 0.04 24.04 2.87
C ALA A 209 -1.31 23.92 3.57
N HIS A 210 -2.39 24.07 2.80
CA HIS A 210 -3.76 23.82 3.21
C HIS A 210 -4.27 22.48 2.67
N ILE A 211 -5.39 22.02 3.21
CA ILE A 211 -5.90 20.67 2.95
C ILE A 211 -6.29 20.40 1.50
N ASP A 212 -6.80 21.43 0.82
CA ASP A 212 -7.15 21.44 -0.60
C ASP A 212 -5.93 21.22 -1.51
N GLU A 213 -4.73 21.50 -1.01
CA GLU A 213 -3.46 21.26 -1.71
C GLU A 213 -2.90 19.86 -1.43
N LEU A 214 -3.38 19.20 -0.38
CA LEU A 214 -2.90 17.92 0.16
C LEU A 214 -3.88 16.78 -0.14
N VAL A 215 -4.46 16.76 -1.33
CA VAL A 215 -5.44 15.74 -1.74
C VAL A 215 -4.77 14.44 -2.18
N ARG A 216 -5.52 13.34 -2.12
CA ARG A 216 -5.08 12.04 -2.63
C ARG A 216 -4.58 12.14 -4.08
N GLY A 217 -3.50 11.44 -4.39
CA GLY A 217 -2.84 11.47 -5.71
C GLY A 217 -1.78 12.56 -5.84
N ARG A 218 -1.65 13.45 -4.85
CA ARG A 218 -0.45 14.28 -4.66
C ARG A 218 0.67 13.45 -4.05
N PHE A 219 1.90 13.92 -4.24
CA PHE A 219 3.10 13.32 -3.67
C PHE A 219 3.86 14.35 -2.84
N LEU A 220 4.46 13.92 -1.75
CA LEU A 220 5.44 14.71 -1.00
C LEU A 220 6.82 14.15 -1.30
N CYS A 221 7.74 14.99 -1.75
CA CYS A 221 9.07 14.53 -2.16
C CYS A 221 10.17 15.41 -1.56
N LYS A 222 11.34 14.83 -1.26
CA LYS A 222 12.50 15.68 -0.97
C LYS A 222 12.81 16.56 -2.20
N PRO A 223 13.12 17.85 -2.00
CA PRO A 223 13.53 18.73 -3.10
C PRO A 223 14.70 18.11 -3.87
N ARG A 224 14.55 18.06 -5.20
CA ARG A 224 15.62 17.70 -6.14
C ARG A 224 15.68 18.78 -7.20
N GLU A 225 16.88 19.10 -7.67
CA GLU A 225 17.05 20.04 -8.78
C GLU A 225 16.46 19.50 -10.09
N ASN A 226 16.40 18.17 -10.27
CA ASN A 226 15.86 17.53 -11.48
C ASN A 226 14.81 16.46 -11.15
N PHE A 227 13.53 16.79 -11.35
CA PHE A 227 12.45 15.82 -11.56
C PHE A 227 12.13 15.88 -13.07
N MET A 228 12.91 15.16 -13.86
CA MET A 228 12.62 14.83 -15.27
C MET A 228 13.16 13.44 -15.55
#